data_AF-A0A2M8TDH1-F1
#
_entry.id   AF-A0A2M8TDH1-F1
#
_cell.length_a   1.000
_cell.length_b   1.000
_cell.length_c   1.000
_cell.angle_alpha   90.00
_cell.angle_beta   90.00
_cell.angle_gamma   90.00
#
_symmetry.space_group_name_H-M   'P 1'
#
loop_
_entity.id
_entity.type
_entity.pdbx_description
1 polymer ?
#
loop_
_entity_poly.entity_id
_entity_poly.type
_entity_poly.pdbx_seq_one_letter_code
_entity_poly.pdbx_strand_id
1 'polypeptide(L)'
;MSHLNEDNNKYETDNRTETYAFKATKEFKEKFHDKDSYYYEPWQFADYEVCADTLKTTYDEINIWSSEEAVIRPGWKIEGNKVHVPNIFSKISGVYEDVVKYRDDINTLVDQQNVLFFKRFPMFRIFPPGNIVKIYSSLLNKKGQIDKERLLTSEYWKYTSLKSGLQENIADRILEFCALPDFWKAKCFSINIRFSLLDKFTNFLMYKNDKSARERLMMKISILSIMLNLDNRLLNILQNFDYPLNVPKIILYNNGKSGNFSFSDAVILMFMNSMGVDVVIFNPAGTNDIENFIDESYFDLHRLQFINQNLRYKRNNFFTYLIRKIKIFFKRG
;
A
#
# COMPACT_ATOMS: atom_id res chain seq x y z
N MET A 1 5.85 -53.41 -28.92
CA MET A 1 4.53 -53.41 -28.26
C MET A 1 4.78 -53.14 -26.78
N SER A 2 4.76 -51.88 -26.30
CA SER A 2 3.59 -50.98 -26.12
C SER A 2 2.70 -51.49 -24.98
N HIS A 3 2.34 -50.81 -23.88
CA HIS A 3 2.49 -49.47 -23.29
C HIS A 3 2.28 -49.69 -21.76
N LEU A 4 3.02 -49.05 -20.85
CA LEU A 4 2.58 -47.89 -20.02
C LEU A 4 1.10 -47.89 -19.59
N ASN A 5 0.86 -47.84 -18.27
CA ASN A 5 0.05 -46.83 -17.54
C ASN A 5 -0.03 -47.26 -16.06
N GLU A 6 0.65 -46.57 -15.15
CA GLU A 6 0.26 -45.28 -14.53
C GLU A 6 -0.94 -45.40 -13.58
N ASP A 7 -0.63 -45.10 -12.32
CA ASP A 7 -1.44 -44.36 -11.37
C ASP A 7 -2.78 -44.92 -10.91
N ASN A 8 -2.85 -45.21 -9.60
CA ASN A 8 -3.51 -44.28 -8.69
C ASN A 8 -3.20 -44.66 -7.24
N ASN A 9 -2.08 -44.15 -6.74
CA ASN A 9 -1.85 -44.02 -5.30
C ASN A 9 -2.75 -42.86 -4.81
N LYS A 10 -4.06 -43.13 -4.69
CA LYS A 10 -4.97 -42.24 -3.96
C LYS A 10 -4.60 -42.36 -2.49
N TYR A 11 -3.81 -41.40 -2.01
CA TYR A 11 -3.73 -41.14 -0.58
C TYR A 11 -5.14 -40.78 -0.11
N GLU A 12 -5.79 -41.74 0.56
CA GLU A 12 -7.01 -41.53 1.32
C GLU A 12 -6.75 -40.46 2.37
N THR A 13 -7.35 -39.29 2.19
CA THR A 13 -7.60 -38.36 3.29
C THR A 13 -9.02 -37.83 3.17
N ASP A 14 -10.01 -38.55 3.71
CA ASP A 14 -11.04 -37.92 4.55
C ASP A 14 -11.89 -38.97 5.30
N ASN A 15 -11.64 -39.13 6.60
CA ASN A 15 -12.51 -39.91 7.51
C ASN A 15 -13.12 -38.96 8.55
N ARG A 16 -13.67 -37.82 8.11
CA ARG A 16 -14.38 -36.89 8.98
C ARG A 16 -15.86 -36.94 8.65
N THR A 17 -16.68 -37.28 9.65
CA THR A 17 -18.13 -37.24 9.51
C THR A 17 -18.60 -35.78 9.46
N GLU A 18 -19.13 -35.37 8.31
CA GLU A 18 -19.74 -34.05 8.15
C GLU A 18 -21.00 -33.92 9.00
N THR A 19 -21.16 -32.79 9.69
CA THR A 19 -22.38 -32.48 10.43
C THR A 19 -23.47 -31.97 9.48
N TYR A 20 -24.73 -32.06 9.91
CA TYR A 20 -25.86 -31.45 9.19
C TYR A 20 -25.65 -29.95 8.95
N ALA A 21 -25.08 -29.24 9.93
CA ALA A 21 -24.74 -27.82 9.78
C ALA A 21 -23.71 -27.58 8.67
N PHE A 22 -22.66 -28.41 8.58
CA PHE A 22 -21.66 -28.30 7.52
C PHE A 22 -22.28 -28.52 6.13
N LYS A 23 -23.14 -29.53 5.99
CA LYS A 23 -23.86 -29.81 4.72
C LYS A 23 -24.79 -28.67 4.33
N ALA A 24 -25.58 -28.16 5.28
CA ALA A 24 -26.47 -27.02 5.04
C ALA A 24 -25.68 -25.76 4.62
N THR A 25 -24.54 -25.48 5.25
CA THR A 25 -23.64 -24.39 4.86
C THR A 25 -23.08 -24.59 3.44
N LYS A 26 -22.70 -25.83 3.08
CA LYS A 26 -22.20 -26.15 1.74
C LYS A 26 -23.28 -25.99 0.66
N GLU A 27 -24.50 -26.48 0.92
CA GLU A 27 -25.64 -26.31 0.00
C GLU A 27 -26.07 -24.85 -0.13
N PHE A 28 -26.02 -24.08 0.96
CA PHE A 28 -26.24 -22.63 0.94
C PHE A 28 -25.21 -21.96 0.03
N LYS A 29 -23.92 -22.28 0.21
CA LYS A 29 -22.82 -21.77 -0.61
C LYS A 29 -23.04 -22.01 -2.09
N GLU A 30 -23.29 -23.26 -2.50
CA GLU A 30 -23.49 -23.62 -3.91
C GLU A 30 -24.65 -22.87 -4.57
N LYS A 31 -25.68 -22.49 -3.81
CA LYS A 31 -26.83 -21.72 -4.32
C LYS A 31 -26.62 -20.20 -4.37
N PHE A 32 -25.72 -19.65 -3.54
CA PHE A 32 -25.49 -18.21 -3.42
C PHE A 32 -24.13 -17.75 -4.00
N HIS A 33 -23.32 -18.66 -4.54
CA HIS A 33 -22.08 -18.34 -5.26
C HIS A 33 -22.34 -17.72 -6.64
N ASP A 34 -23.02 -16.58 -6.67
CA ASP A 34 -22.90 -15.64 -7.78
C ASP A 34 -21.83 -14.61 -7.44
N LYS A 35 -20.93 -14.31 -8.38
CA LYS A 35 -19.86 -13.30 -8.17
C LYS A 35 -20.44 -11.91 -7.91
N ASP A 36 -21.67 -11.69 -8.35
CA ASP A 36 -22.45 -10.47 -8.20
C ASP A 36 -23.34 -10.45 -6.95
N SER A 37 -23.24 -11.47 -6.08
CA SER A 37 -24.02 -11.55 -4.83
C SER A 37 -23.52 -10.58 -3.75
N TYR A 38 -22.31 -10.01 -3.91
CA TYR A 38 -21.60 -9.18 -2.92
C TYR A 38 -21.46 -9.85 -1.54
N TYR A 39 -21.66 -11.17 -1.46
CA TYR A 39 -21.52 -11.97 -0.26
C TYR A 39 -20.32 -12.90 -0.42
N TYR A 40 -19.26 -12.63 0.33
CA TYR A 40 -18.00 -13.38 0.24
C TYR A 40 -17.65 -14.04 1.56
N GLU A 41 -17.02 -15.21 1.48
CA GLU A 41 -16.50 -15.89 2.65
C GLU A 41 -15.26 -15.17 3.19
N PRO A 42 -15.01 -15.23 4.51
CA PRO A 42 -13.77 -14.71 5.07
C PRO A 42 -12.55 -15.32 4.36
N TRP A 43 -11.62 -14.47 3.96
CA TRP A 43 -10.39 -14.86 3.26
C TRP A 43 -10.58 -15.53 1.90
N GLN A 44 -11.77 -15.44 1.29
CA GLN A 44 -12.07 -16.06 -0.01
C GLN A 44 -11.08 -15.69 -1.11
N PHE A 45 -10.53 -14.48 -1.05
CA PHE A 45 -9.63 -13.94 -2.07
C PHE A 45 -8.17 -13.82 -1.60
N ALA A 46 -7.78 -14.52 -0.52
CA ALA A 46 -6.46 -14.36 0.08
C ALA A 46 -5.28 -14.69 -0.85
N ASP A 47 -5.50 -15.54 -1.86
CA ASP A 47 -4.50 -15.92 -2.87
C ASP A 47 -4.70 -15.23 -4.24
N TYR A 48 -5.59 -14.24 -4.32
CA TYR A 48 -5.84 -13.49 -5.54
C TYR A 48 -4.76 -12.41 -5.75
N GLU A 49 -4.55 -12.04 -7.01
CA GLU A 49 -3.77 -10.85 -7.35
C GLU A 49 -4.55 -9.59 -6.96
N VAL A 50 -3.93 -8.70 -6.20
CA VAL A 50 -4.54 -7.44 -5.77
C VAL A 50 -4.29 -6.37 -6.81
N CYS A 51 -5.35 -5.73 -7.25
CA CYS A 51 -5.32 -4.56 -8.11
C CYS A 51 -5.97 -3.38 -7.37
N ALA A 52 -5.21 -2.31 -7.13
CA ALA A 52 -5.81 -1.10 -6.58
C ALA A 52 -6.69 -0.41 -7.63
N ASP A 53 -7.85 0.08 -7.22
CA ASP A 53 -8.70 0.97 -8.00
C ASP A 53 -8.83 2.32 -7.26
N THR A 54 -7.89 3.23 -7.53
CA THR A 54 -7.78 4.47 -6.76
C THR A 54 -8.95 5.41 -7.10
N LEU A 55 -9.79 5.66 -6.09
CA LEU A 55 -10.96 6.50 -6.21
C LEU A 55 -10.58 7.97 -6.40
N LYS A 56 -11.28 8.62 -7.33
CA LYS A 56 -11.27 10.07 -7.47
C LYS A 56 -12.38 10.67 -6.62
N THR A 57 -12.00 11.35 -5.55
CA THR A 57 -12.92 11.80 -4.50
C THR A 57 -12.90 13.32 -4.36
N THR A 58 -13.94 13.88 -3.75
CA THR A 58 -13.85 15.21 -3.13
C THR A 58 -13.33 15.08 -1.70
N TYR A 59 -12.86 16.18 -1.10
CA TYR A 59 -12.38 16.18 0.27
C TYR A 59 -13.42 15.66 1.28
N ASP A 60 -14.69 16.08 1.14
CA ASP A 60 -15.76 15.67 2.07
C ASP A 60 -16.13 14.18 1.93
N GLU A 61 -15.85 13.56 0.76
CA GLU A 61 -16.09 12.14 0.51
C GLU A 61 -15.03 11.22 1.12
N ILE A 62 -13.82 11.71 1.42
CA ILE A 62 -12.74 10.90 1.99
C ILE A 62 -13.20 10.18 3.26
N ASN A 63 -13.84 10.91 4.18
CA ASN A 63 -14.34 10.33 5.44
C ASN A 63 -15.50 9.36 5.23
N ILE A 64 -16.30 9.55 4.18
CA ILE A 64 -17.41 8.66 3.83
C ILE A 64 -16.82 7.34 3.34
N TRP A 65 -16.08 7.36 2.23
CA TRP A 65 -15.57 6.14 1.61
C TRP A 65 -14.57 5.39 2.48
N SER A 66 -13.75 6.10 3.26
CA SER A 66 -12.82 5.45 4.20
C SER A 66 -13.55 4.67 5.31
N SER A 67 -14.78 5.05 5.66
CA SER A 67 -15.57 4.36 6.68
C SER A 67 -16.28 3.12 6.13
N GLU A 68 -16.44 3.01 4.81
CA GLU A 68 -17.10 1.88 4.16
C GLU A 68 -16.13 0.75 3.84
N GLU A 69 -16.67 -0.48 3.85
CA GLU A 69 -15.98 -1.69 3.40
C GLU A 69 -15.71 -1.65 1.90
N ALA A 70 -14.66 -2.34 1.44
CA ALA A 70 -14.24 -2.30 0.04
C ALA A 70 -15.36 -2.72 -0.91
N VAL A 71 -16.15 -3.74 -0.54
CA VAL A 71 -17.25 -4.29 -1.34
C VAL A 71 -18.38 -3.29 -1.63
N ILE A 72 -18.53 -2.27 -0.79
CA ILE A 72 -19.55 -1.21 -0.94
C ILE A 72 -19.02 -0.05 -1.79
N ARG A 73 -17.69 0.10 -1.88
CA ARG A 73 -17.08 1.21 -2.60
C ARG A 73 -17.26 1.06 -4.11
N PRO A 74 -17.43 2.17 -4.84
CA PRO A 74 -17.49 2.12 -6.30
C PRO A 74 -16.19 1.53 -6.86
N GLY A 75 -16.27 0.70 -7.89
CA GLY A 75 -15.10 0.06 -8.51
C GLY A 75 -14.75 -1.33 -7.97
N TRP A 76 -15.39 -1.78 -6.88
CA TRP A 76 -15.18 -3.14 -6.40
C TRP A 76 -15.61 -4.16 -7.45
N LYS A 77 -14.70 -5.07 -7.79
CA LYS A 77 -14.98 -6.16 -8.74
C LYS A 77 -13.98 -7.30 -8.62
N ILE A 78 -14.43 -8.49 -9.03
CA ILE A 78 -13.61 -9.69 -9.13
C ILE A 78 -13.51 -10.09 -10.61
N GLU A 79 -12.30 -10.07 -11.17
CA GLU A 79 -12.06 -10.41 -12.58
C GLU A 79 -11.00 -11.52 -12.68
N GLY A 80 -11.41 -12.72 -13.11
CA GLY A 80 -10.53 -13.88 -13.15
C GLY A 80 -9.98 -14.23 -11.75
N ASN A 81 -8.65 -14.19 -11.61
CA ASN A 81 -7.93 -14.38 -10.34
C ASN A 81 -7.45 -13.05 -9.72
N LYS A 82 -8.11 -11.93 -10.08
CA LYS A 82 -7.79 -10.59 -9.60
C LYS A 82 -8.93 -10.03 -8.76
N VAL A 83 -8.57 -9.38 -7.67
CA VAL A 83 -9.47 -8.57 -6.85
C VAL A 83 -9.14 -7.10 -7.04
N HIS A 84 -10.12 -6.33 -7.51
CA HIS A 84 -9.99 -4.89 -7.63
C HIS A 84 -10.52 -4.26 -6.35
N VAL A 85 -9.60 -3.68 -5.57
CA VAL A 85 -9.87 -3.09 -4.26
C VAL A 85 -9.94 -1.57 -4.42
N PRO A 86 -11.12 -0.95 -4.27
CA PRO A 86 -11.23 0.50 -4.32
C PRO A 86 -10.60 1.13 -3.09
N ASN A 87 -9.72 2.09 -3.32
CA ASN A 87 -9.00 2.74 -2.24
C ASN A 87 -8.76 4.22 -2.48
N ILE A 88 -8.39 4.91 -1.41
CA ILE A 88 -8.16 6.35 -1.42
C ILE A 88 -6.65 6.61 -1.51
N PHE A 89 -6.26 7.55 -2.38
CA PHE A 89 -4.95 8.16 -2.32
C PHE A 89 -5.10 9.67 -2.45
N SER A 90 -5.02 10.37 -1.32
CA SER A 90 -5.28 11.82 -1.31
C SER A 90 -4.26 12.59 -0.49
N LYS A 91 -3.84 13.74 -1.03
CA LYS A 91 -3.13 14.80 -0.31
C LYS A 91 -4.06 15.98 -0.06
N ILE A 92 -4.13 16.40 1.20
CA ILE A 92 -4.86 17.58 1.65
C ILE A 92 -3.84 18.66 1.99
N SER A 93 -3.75 19.67 1.13
CA SER A 93 -2.82 20.79 1.24
C SER A 93 -3.53 22.01 1.82
N GLY A 94 -3.14 22.43 3.02
CA GLY A 94 -3.75 23.53 3.76
C GLY A 94 -4.75 23.09 4.83
N VAL A 95 -5.52 24.06 5.32
CA VAL A 95 -6.52 23.92 6.39
C VAL A 95 -7.78 24.73 6.07
N TYR A 96 -8.90 24.37 6.69
CA TYR A 96 -10.09 25.21 6.73
C TYR A 96 -9.92 26.40 7.69
N GLU A 97 -10.77 27.42 7.50
CA GLU A 97 -11.00 28.46 8.51
C GLU A 97 -11.39 27.83 9.86
N ASP A 98 -12.35 26.89 9.83
CA ASP A 98 -12.72 26.09 10.99
C ASP A 98 -11.67 24.98 11.22
N VAL A 99 -10.61 25.35 11.95
CA VAL A 99 -9.56 24.43 12.38
C VAL A 99 -10.11 23.30 13.26
N VAL A 100 -11.25 23.49 13.95
CA VAL A 100 -11.88 22.43 14.74
C VAL A 100 -12.47 21.37 13.82
N LYS A 101 -13.18 21.77 12.74
CA LYS A 101 -13.64 20.85 11.69
C LYS A 101 -12.47 20.07 11.10
N TYR A 102 -11.42 20.76 10.67
CA TYR A 102 -10.23 20.12 10.10
C TYR A 102 -9.62 19.06 11.04
N ARG A 103 -9.55 19.34 12.35
CA ARG A 103 -9.08 18.36 13.32
C ARG A 103 -10.06 17.21 13.53
N ASP A 104 -11.36 17.47 13.54
CA ASP A 104 -12.38 16.41 13.63
C ASP A 104 -12.28 15.45 12.45
N ASP A 105 -12.06 15.96 11.24
CA ASP A 105 -11.93 15.14 10.03
C ASP A 105 -10.71 14.21 10.14
N ILE A 106 -9.56 14.73 10.60
CA ILE A 106 -8.36 13.90 10.84
C ILE A 106 -8.61 12.88 11.95
N ASN A 107 -9.17 13.30 13.09
CA ASN A 107 -9.39 12.41 14.24
C ASN A 107 -10.37 11.29 13.90
N THR A 108 -11.39 11.57 13.07
CA THR A 108 -12.35 10.56 12.61
C THR A 108 -11.65 9.43 11.86
N LEU A 109 -10.72 9.76 10.96
CA LEU A 109 -9.90 8.76 10.25
C LEU A 109 -8.95 8.03 11.20
N VAL A 110 -8.27 8.75 12.08
CA VAL A 110 -7.27 8.17 12.99
C VAL A 110 -7.90 7.23 14.03
N ASP A 111 -9.16 7.46 14.39
CA ASP A 111 -9.89 6.67 15.38
C ASP A 111 -10.58 5.42 14.80
N GLN A 112 -10.52 5.22 13.48
CA GLN A 112 -10.98 3.99 12.83
C GLN A 112 -10.07 2.79 13.15
N GLN A 113 -10.55 1.59 12.83
CA GLN A 113 -9.79 0.35 12.97
C GLN A 113 -8.71 0.23 11.88
N ASN A 114 -7.64 -0.52 12.18
CA ASN A 114 -6.56 -0.84 11.23
C ASN A 114 -5.87 0.39 10.61
N VAL A 115 -5.64 1.43 11.42
CA VAL A 115 -4.98 2.68 11.01
C VAL A 115 -3.55 2.75 11.51
N LEU A 116 -2.62 3.06 10.61
CA LEU A 116 -1.27 3.50 10.96
C LEU A 116 -1.17 5.02 10.80
N PHE A 117 -0.89 5.72 11.90
CA PHE A 117 -0.82 7.18 11.92
C PHE A 117 0.61 7.70 12.11
N PHE A 118 1.11 8.46 11.14
CA PHE A 118 2.47 9.00 11.12
C PHE A 118 2.47 10.53 11.20
N LYS A 119 3.28 11.05 12.13
CA LYS A 119 3.48 12.50 12.36
C LYS A 119 4.93 12.93 12.19
N ARG A 120 5.83 12.01 11.85
CA ARG A 120 7.28 12.21 11.76
C ARG A 120 7.80 11.52 10.51
N PHE A 121 8.77 12.17 9.87
CA PHE A 121 9.36 11.76 8.61
C PHE A 121 10.89 11.66 8.72
N PRO A 122 11.53 10.65 8.09
CA PRO A 122 10.88 9.56 7.35
C PRO A 122 10.03 8.66 8.28
N MET A 123 8.98 8.04 7.74
CA MET A 123 8.05 7.17 8.46
C MET A 123 8.78 6.00 9.12
N PHE A 124 9.78 5.48 8.41
CA PHE A 124 10.67 4.42 8.84
C PHE A 124 12.11 4.76 8.48
N ARG A 125 13.06 4.32 9.31
CA ARG A 125 14.48 4.42 8.98
C ARG A 125 14.91 3.15 8.26
N ILE A 126 15.20 3.26 6.97
CA ILE A 126 15.70 2.14 6.17
C ILE A 126 17.22 2.21 6.07
N PHE A 127 17.86 1.09 6.40
CA PHE A 127 19.29 0.91 6.25
C PHE A 127 19.52 -0.09 5.12
N PRO A 128 19.90 0.37 3.91
CA PRO A 128 20.17 -0.55 2.81
C PRO A 128 21.35 -1.46 3.18
N PRO A 129 21.29 -2.75 2.83
CA PRO A 129 22.39 -3.65 3.09
C PRO A 129 23.61 -3.22 2.26
N GLY A 130 24.81 -3.35 2.83
CA GLY A 130 26.05 -2.87 2.21
C GLY A 130 26.43 -3.58 0.90
N ASN A 131 25.76 -4.68 0.55
CA ASN A 131 25.93 -5.47 -0.67
C ASN A 131 24.71 -5.40 -1.62
N ILE A 132 23.82 -4.42 -1.46
CA ILE A 132 22.55 -4.34 -2.23
C ILE A 132 22.73 -4.36 -3.75
N VAL A 133 23.84 -3.81 -4.28
CA VAL A 133 24.12 -3.86 -5.73
C VAL A 133 24.33 -5.30 -6.21
N LYS A 134 25.02 -6.11 -5.41
CA LYS A 134 25.24 -7.54 -5.72
C LYS A 134 23.93 -8.32 -5.63
N ILE A 135 23.12 -8.03 -4.61
CA ILE A 135 21.78 -8.61 -4.45
C ILE A 135 20.95 -8.33 -5.71
N TYR A 136 20.81 -7.06 -6.10
CA TYR A 136 20.06 -6.67 -7.29
C TYR A 136 20.54 -7.41 -8.54
N SER A 137 21.84 -7.42 -8.80
CA SER A 137 22.43 -8.11 -9.97
C SER A 137 22.17 -9.62 -9.98
N SER A 138 22.17 -10.28 -8.80
CA SER A 138 21.91 -11.72 -8.70
C SER A 138 20.48 -12.11 -9.07
N LEU A 139 19.53 -11.18 -8.91
CA LEU A 139 18.11 -11.40 -9.15
C LEU A 139 17.71 -11.18 -10.62
N LEU A 140 18.61 -10.71 -11.48
CA LEU A 140 18.29 -10.39 -12.86
C LEU A 140 18.28 -11.61 -13.77
N ASN A 141 17.31 -11.68 -14.68
CA ASN A 141 17.29 -12.60 -15.79
C ASN A 141 18.20 -12.12 -16.95
N LYS A 142 18.25 -12.89 -18.04
CA LYS A 142 19.04 -12.55 -19.25
C LYS A 142 18.59 -11.25 -19.93
N LYS A 143 17.37 -10.78 -19.67
CA LYS A 143 16.81 -9.52 -20.18
C LYS A 143 17.11 -8.32 -19.26
N GLY A 144 17.80 -8.52 -18.13
CA GLY A 144 18.10 -7.45 -17.17
C GLY A 144 16.89 -7.02 -16.33
N GLN A 145 15.86 -7.86 -16.24
CA GLN A 145 14.69 -7.65 -15.38
C GLN A 145 14.77 -8.57 -14.16
N ILE A 146 14.17 -8.15 -13.04
CA ILE A 146 14.08 -9.01 -11.85
C ILE A 146 13.26 -10.25 -12.20
N ASP A 147 13.79 -11.41 -11.87
CA ASP A 147 13.14 -12.70 -12.03
C ASP A 147 12.36 -13.07 -10.76
N LYS A 148 11.06 -13.35 -10.89
CA LYS A 148 10.17 -13.60 -9.75
C LYS A 148 10.56 -14.86 -8.98
N GLU A 149 10.87 -15.95 -9.68
CA GLU A 149 11.26 -17.21 -9.05
C GLU A 149 12.57 -17.07 -8.29
N ARG A 150 13.58 -16.41 -8.88
CA ARG A 150 14.84 -16.10 -8.18
C ARG A 150 14.62 -15.20 -6.97
N LEU A 151 13.72 -14.22 -7.06
CA LEU A 151 13.40 -13.34 -5.93
C LEU A 151 12.82 -14.14 -4.75
N LEU A 152 11.78 -14.94 -5.00
CA LEU A 152 11.08 -15.72 -3.97
C LEU A 152 11.97 -16.80 -3.33
N THR A 153 12.85 -17.42 -4.12
CA THR A 153 13.78 -18.47 -3.66
C THR A 153 15.07 -17.91 -3.03
N SER A 154 15.32 -16.60 -3.13
CA SER A 154 16.55 -16.00 -2.64
C SER A 154 16.66 -16.01 -1.12
N GLU A 155 17.89 -16.10 -0.61
CA GLU A 155 18.18 -15.94 0.83
C GLU A 155 17.81 -14.54 1.37
N TYR A 156 17.60 -13.57 0.47
CA TYR A 156 17.22 -12.20 0.80
C TYR A 156 15.70 -12.02 0.94
N TRP A 157 14.90 -13.02 0.57
CA TRP A 157 13.45 -12.97 0.72
C TRP A 157 13.05 -13.12 2.19
N LYS A 158 12.59 -12.03 2.80
CA LYS A 158 12.26 -11.98 4.24
C LYS A 158 10.83 -12.34 4.57
N TYR A 159 10.02 -12.61 3.55
CA TYR A 159 8.56 -12.69 3.69
C TYR A 159 8.03 -14.13 3.68
N THR A 160 8.92 -15.12 3.85
CA THR A 160 8.59 -16.56 3.80
C THR A 160 7.52 -17.00 4.80
N SER A 161 7.35 -16.27 5.91
CA SER A 161 6.32 -16.54 6.94
C SER A 161 4.95 -15.93 6.63
N LEU A 162 4.84 -15.11 5.58
CA LEU A 162 3.56 -14.50 5.18
C LEU A 162 2.69 -15.50 4.39
N LYS A 163 1.41 -15.19 4.24
CA LYS A 163 0.49 -15.97 3.38
C LYS A 163 1.02 -16.00 1.94
N SER A 164 0.83 -17.12 1.24
CA SER A 164 1.29 -17.34 -0.15
C SER A 164 0.87 -16.21 -1.07
N GLY A 165 -0.44 -15.91 -1.15
CA GLY A 165 -0.95 -14.80 -1.95
C GLY A 165 -0.27 -13.47 -1.65
N LEU A 166 -0.04 -13.15 -0.38
CA LEU A 166 0.64 -11.91 0.00
C LEU A 166 2.10 -11.90 -0.46
N GLN A 167 2.83 -13.01 -0.36
CA GLN A 167 4.20 -13.12 -0.86
C GLN A 167 4.26 -12.89 -2.39
N GLU A 168 3.35 -13.54 -3.13
CA GLU A 168 3.23 -13.40 -4.58
C GLU A 168 2.95 -11.94 -4.97
N ASN A 169 1.97 -11.31 -4.31
CA ASN A 169 1.62 -9.90 -4.54
C ASN A 169 2.78 -8.95 -4.22
N ILE A 170 3.51 -9.15 -3.12
CA ILE A 170 4.69 -8.34 -2.79
C ILE A 170 5.75 -8.49 -3.89
N ALA A 171 6.01 -9.72 -4.35
CA ALA A 171 6.98 -9.98 -5.41
C ALA A 171 6.56 -9.29 -6.72
N ASP A 172 5.30 -9.39 -7.12
CA ASP A 172 4.77 -8.73 -8.32
C ASP A 172 4.93 -7.21 -8.25
N ARG A 173 4.61 -6.60 -7.10
CA ARG A 173 4.81 -5.16 -6.88
C ARG A 173 6.29 -4.75 -6.93
N ILE A 174 7.21 -5.59 -6.43
CA ILE A 174 8.66 -5.32 -6.54
C ILE A 174 9.08 -5.28 -8.01
N LEU A 175 8.65 -6.27 -8.80
CA LEU A 175 8.93 -6.34 -10.24
C LEU A 175 8.38 -5.11 -10.97
N GLU A 176 7.12 -4.77 -10.71
CA GLU A 176 6.44 -3.61 -11.29
C GLU A 176 7.16 -2.31 -10.95
N PHE A 177 7.48 -2.06 -9.68
CA PHE A 177 8.11 -0.81 -9.27
C PHE A 177 9.55 -0.69 -9.80
N CYS A 178 10.27 -1.81 -9.89
CA CYS A 178 11.61 -1.85 -10.50
C CYS A 178 11.58 -1.73 -12.04
N ALA A 179 10.41 -1.86 -12.68
CA ALA A 179 10.24 -1.48 -14.08
C ALA A 179 10.24 0.04 -14.30
N LEU A 180 10.16 0.83 -13.20
CA LEU A 180 10.10 2.30 -13.20
C LEU A 180 8.87 2.83 -13.96
N PRO A 181 7.65 2.52 -13.48
CA PRO A 181 6.41 3.02 -14.06
C PRO A 181 6.35 4.56 -14.02
N ASP A 182 5.48 5.11 -14.87
CA ASP A 182 5.43 6.55 -15.16
C ASP A 182 4.94 7.42 -13.99
N PHE A 183 4.47 6.82 -12.90
CA PHE A 183 4.15 7.57 -11.68
C PHE A 183 5.39 8.18 -11.02
N TRP A 184 6.60 7.71 -11.33
CA TRP A 184 7.83 8.29 -10.82
C TRP A 184 8.24 9.56 -11.58
N LYS A 185 8.33 10.70 -10.88
CA LYS A 185 8.87 11.93 -11.49
C LYS A 185 10.37 11.77 -11.80
N ALA A 186 10.80 12.24 -12.98
CA ALA A 186 12.19 12.12 -13.42
C ALA A 186 13.22 12.78 -12.50
N LYS A 187 12.81 13.77 -11.70
CA LYS A 187 13.69 14.44 -10.73
C LYS A 187 14.12 13.53 -9.56
N CYS A 188 13.42 12.41 -9.32
CA CYS A 188 13.76 11.43 -8.28
C CYS A 188 15.06 10.67 -8.58
N PHE A 189 15.46 10.61 -9.83
CA PHE A 189 16.60 9.81 -10.29
C PHE A 189 17.94 10.30 -9.69
N SER A 190 18.04 11.56 -9.23
CA SER A 190 19.27 12.14 -8.67
C SER A 190 19.44 12.02 -7.14
N ILE A 191 18.65 11.20 -6.44
CA ILE A 191 18.76 11.08 -4.97
C ILE A 191 20.12 10.47 -4.56
N ASN A 192 20.82 11.13 -3.64
CA ASN A 192 22.07 10.64 -3.07
C ASN A 192 21.81 9.49 -2.09
N ILE A 193 21.73 8.26 -2.58
CA ILE A 193 21.74 7.07 -1.72
C ILE A 193 23.17 6.82 -1.24
N ARG A 194 23.35 6.63 0.07
CA ARG A 194 24.64 6.29 0.68
C ARG A 194 25.00 4.83 0.40
N PHE A 195 25.69 4.59 -0.70
CA PHE A 195 26.29 3.28 -1.00
C PHE A 195 27.70 3.14 -0.43
N SER A 196 28.14 1.88 -0.27
CA SER A 196 29.53 1.52 0.00
C SER A 196 30.46 2.11 -1.08
N LEU A 197 31.70 2.42 -0.72
CA LEU A 197 32.68 2.99 -1.66
C LEU A 197 32.93 2.07 -2.87
N LEU A 198 32.89 0.75 -2.65
CA LEU A 198 33.04 -0.25 -3.72
C LEU A 198 31.87 -0.22 -4.72
N ASP A 199 30.66 -0.02 -4.23
CA ASP A 199 29.45 0.11 -5.07
C ASP A 199 29.46 1.43 -5.84
N LYS A 200 29.94 2.51 -5.22
CA LYS A 200 30.13 3.79 -5.93
C LYS A 200 31.16 3.66 -7.05
N PHE A 201 32.25 2.95 -6.79
CA PHE A 201 33.34 2.78 -7.75
C PHE A 201 32.95 1.86 -8.93
N THR A 202 32.36 0.69 -8.64
CA THR A 202 31.90 -0.25 -9.68
C THR A 202 30.84 0.38 -10.60
N ASN A 203 29.87 1.10 -10.04
CA ASN A 203 28.84 1.78 -10.82
C ASN A 203 29.36 3.01 -11.58
N PHE A 204 30.36 3.71 -11.04
CA PHE A 204 31.04 4.79 -11.76
C PHE A 204 31.76 4.28 -13.00
N LEU A 205 32.42 3.12 -12.91
CA LEU A 205 33.09 2.50 -14.05
C LEU A 205 32.10 1.96 -15.09
N MET A 206 31.00 1.33 -14.66
CA MET A 206 30.04 0.68 -15.55
C MET A 206 29.21 1.67 -16.40
N TYR A 207 28.92 2.87 -15.90
CA TYR A 207 28.09 3.88 -16.58
C TYR A 207 28.81 5.21 -16.80
N LYS A 208 30.12 5.18 -17.02
CA LYS A 208 30.96 6.39 -17.12
C LYS A 208 30.44 7.43 -18.13
N ASN A 209 29.69 7.01 -19.15
CA ASN A 209 29.21 7.86 -20.24
C ASN A 209 27.67 8.08 -20.29
N ASP A 210 26.87 7.42 -19.46
CA ASP A 210 25.39 7.61 -19.43
C ASP A 210 24.89 7.85 -18.01
N LYS A 211 24.76 9.14 -17.68
CA LYS A 211 24.24 9.58 -16.38
C LYS A 211 22.80 9.12 -16.14
N SER A 212 21.96 9.13 -17.17
CA SER A 212 20.54 8.81 -17.05
C SER A 212 20.31 7.32 -16.79
N ALA A 213 21.05 6.45 -17.48
CA ALA A 213 21.02 5.01 -17.21
C ALA A 213 21.52 4.69 -15.79
N ARG A 214 22.58 5.36 -15.33
CA ARG A 214 23.08 5.19 -13.96
C ARG A 214 22.04 5.56 -12.91
N GLU A 215 21.39 6.70 -13.08
CA GLU A 215 20.37 7.16 -12.13
C GLU A 215 19.14 6.24 -12.10
N ARG A 216 18.68 5.75 -13.26
CA ARG A 216 17.62 4.74 -13.33
C ARG A 216 18.00 3.46 -12.59
N LEU A 217 19.21 2.95 -12.78
CA LEU A 217 19.68 1.76 -12.06
C LEU A 217 19.68 2.00 -10.53
N MET A 218 20.19 3.14 -10.08
CA MET A 218 20.23 3.48 -8.65
C MET A 218 18.83 3.53 -8.04
N MET A 219 17.86 4.03 -8.80
CA MET A 219 16.47 4.04 -8.37
C MET A 219 15.90 2.63 -8.23
N LYS A 220 16.13 1.74 -9.21
CA LYS A 220 15.71 0.33 -9.13
C LYS A 220 16.30 -0.39 -7.90
N ILE A 221 17.60 -0.22 -7.68
CA ILE A 221 18.30 -0.80 -6.52
C ILE A 221 17.72 -0.27 -5.20
N SER A 222 17.37 1.01 -5.15
CA SER A 222 16.80 1.63 -3.95
C SER A 222 15.38 1.14 -3.68
N ILE A 223 14.53 1.08 -4.72
CA ILE A 223 13.18 0.52 -4.64
C ILE A 223 13.25 -0.91 -4.10
N LEU A 224 14.09 -1.77 -4.70
CA LEU A 224 14.28 -3.14 -4.23
C LEU A 224 14.71 -3.16 -2.75
N SER A 225 15.68 -2.33 -2.38
CA SER A 225 16.16 -2.27 -0.99
C SER A 225 15.05 -1.88 0.00
N ILE A 226 14.20 -0.93 -0.37
CA ILE A 226 13.08 -0.47 0.47
C ILE A 226 12.05 -1.60 0.60
N MET A 227 11.65 -2.19 -0.52
CA MET A 227 10.59 -3.19 -0.57
C MET A 227 11.00 -4.56 -0.02
N LEU A 228 12.30 -4.89 0.05
CA LEU A 228 12.81 -6.07 0.77
C LEU A 228 12.91 -5.86 2.29
N ASN A 229 12.72 -4.63 2.77
CA ASN A 229 12.89 -4.26 4.18
C ASN A 229 11.68 -3.48 4.71
N LEU A 230 10.47 -3.95 4.39
CA LEU A 230 9.24 -3.36 4.91
C LEU A 230 9.12 -3.59 6.43
N ASP A 231 8.64 -2.58 7.15
CA ASP A 231 8.43 -2.66 8.60
C ASP A 231 7.28 -3.63 8.92
N ASN A 232 7.43 -4.41 9.99
CA ASN A 232 6.44 -5.41 10.40
C ASN A 232 5.04 -4.82 10.64
N ARG A 233 4.91 -3.53 10.99
CA ARG A 233 3.60 -2.87 11.12
C ARG A 233 2.85 -2.82 9.79
N LEU A 234 3.57 -2.60 8.67
CA LEU A 234 2.99 -2.60 7.33
C LEU A 234 2.60 -4.02 6.92
N LEU A 235 3.49 -4.99 7.14
CA LEU A 235 3.22 -6.40 6.83
C LEU A 235 2.03 -6.94 7.61
N ASN A 236 1.91 -6.57 8.90
CA ASN A 236 0.82 -7.00 9.75
C ASN A 236 -0.54 -6.45 9.30
N ILE A 237 -0.63 -5.20 8.81
CA ILE A 237 -1.90 -4.70 8.28
C ILE A 237 -2.27 -5.40 6.97
N LEU A 238 -1.31 -5.74 6.12
CA LEU A 238 -1.58 -6.51 4.88
C LEU A 238 -1.99 -7.95 5.17
N GLN A 239 -1.32 -8.62 6.13
CA GLN A 239 -1.63 -10.01 6.47
C GLN A 239 -3.02 -10.18 7.09
N ASN A 240 -3.51 -9.13 7.75
CA ASN A 240 -4.84 -9.05 8.36
C ASN A 240 -5.89 -8.40 7.45
N PHE A 241 -5.54 -8.05 6.21
CA PHE A 241 -6.48 -7.42 5.26
C PHE A 241 -7.27 -8.49 4.51
N ASP A 242 -8.54 -8.65 4.87
CA ASP A 242 -9.51 -9.39 4.07
C ASP A 242 -10.16 -8.43 3.07
N TYR A 243 -9.91 -8.63 1.78
CA TYR A 243 -10.11 -7.61 0.75
C TYR A 243 -11.52 -7.04 0.66
N PRO A 244 -12.62 -7.80 0.78
CA PRO A 244 -13.97 -7.24 0.67
C PRO A 244 -14.37 -6.34 1.85
N LEU A 245 -13.69 -6.49 3.00
CA LEU A 245 -14.09 -5.88 4.26
C LEU A 245 -13.44 -4.50 4.45
N ASN A 246 -13.21 -4.12 5.71
CA ASN A 246 -12.62 -2.86 6.08
C ASN A 246 -11.21 -2.67 5.51
N VAL A 247 -11.04 -1.65 4.68
CA VAL A 247 -9.75 -1.28 4.08
C VAL A 247 -8.82 -0.68 5.15
N PRO A 248 -7.59 -1.22 5.33
CA PRO A 248 -6.59 -0.65 6.24
C PRO A 248 -6.12 0.71 5.73
N LYS A 249 -5.57 1.53 6.64
CA LYS A 249 -5.30 2.94 6.34
C LYS A 249 -3.95 3.41 6.83
N ILE A 250 -3.33 4.27 6.05
CA ILE A 250 -2.13 5.00 6.42
C ILE A 250 -2.44 6.49 6.37
N ILE A 251 -2.46 7.11 7.55
CA ILE A 251 -2.75 8.53 7.70
C ILE A 251 -1.45 9.26 8.06
N LEU A 252 -1.14 10.29 7.28
CA LEU A 252 0.04 11.13 7.48
C LEU A 252 -0.38 12.52 7.92
N TYR A 253 0.35 13.08 8.88
CA TYR A 253 0.24 14.48 9.25
C TYR A 253 1.61 15.16 9.15
N ASN A 254 1.80 15.90 8.06
CA ASN A 254 3.04 16.61 7.75
C ASN A 254 2.88 18.12 7.97
N ASN A 255 3.36 18.60 9.11
CA ASN A 255 3.35 20.04 9.41
C ASN A 255 4.65 20.76 9.00
N GLY A 256 5.52 20.13 8.20
CA GLY A 256 6.80 20.70 7.76
C GLY A 256 7.87 20.84 8.85
N LYS A 257 7.59 20.45 10.09
CA LYS A 257 8.56 20.56 11.21
C LYS A 257 9.05 19.23 11.76
N SER A 258 8.46 18.13 11.31
CA SER A 258 8.67 16.81 11.90
C SER A 258 9.55 15.93 11.03
N GLY A 259 10.60 16.51 10.47
CA GLY A 259 11.47 15.90 9.46
C GLY A 259 10.93 16.07 8.03
N ASN A 260 11.68 15.55 7.07
CA ASN A 260 11.37 15.70 5.64
C ASN A 260 10.82 14.40 5.07
N PHE A 261 9.77 14.51 4.27
CA PHE A 261 9.24 13.39 3.48
C PHE A 261 10.33 12.89 2.53
N SER A 262 10.57 11.58 2.55
CA SER A 262 11.66 10.94 1.83
C SER A 262 11.16 10.11 0.65
N PHE A 263 12.08 9.76 -0.25
CA PHE A 263 11.79 8.81 -1.32
C PHE A 263 11.37 7.43 -0.79
N SER A 264 11.91 7.01 0.35
CA SER A 264 11.48 5.78 1.02
C SER A 264 10.01 5.84 1.42
N ASP A 265 9.54 7.00 1.90
CA ASP A 265 8.13 7.19 2.25
C ASP A 265 7.27 7.11 0.99
N ALA A 266 7.70 7.73 -0.12
CA ALA A 266 6.99 7.64 -1.40
C ALA A 266 6.84 6.19 -1.89
N VAL A 267 7.94 5.40 -1.89
CA VAL A 267 7.92 3.99 -2.30
C VAL A 267 6.98 3.18 -1.42
N ILE A 268 7.04 3.36 -0.10
CA ILE A 268 6.16 2.64 0.83
C ILE A 268 4.69 3.03 0.59
N LEU A 269 4.36 4.32 0.48
CA LEU A 269 2.97 4.73 0.30
C LEU A 269 2.40 4.27 -1.04
N MET A 270 3.16 4.39 -2.12
CA MET A 270 2.76 3.85 -3.43
C MET A 270 2.55 2.34 -3.37
N PHE A 271 3.46 1.60 -2.69
CA PHE A 271 3.33 0.16 -2.53
C PHE A 271 2.09 -0.21 -1.71
N MET A 272 1.86 0.47 -0.59
CA MET A 272 0.68 0.19 0.24
C MET A 272 -0.61 0.51 -0.52
N ASN A 273 -0.65 1.64 -1.23
CA ASN A 273 -1.80 1.97 -2.07
C ASN A 273 -2.01 0.95 -3.20
N SER A 274 -0.96 0.48 -3.88
CA SER A 274 -1.11 -0.58 -4.92
C SER A 274 -1.53 -1.94 -4.37
N MET A 275 -1.48 -2.13 -3.05
CA MET A 275 -2.02 -3.29 -2.32
C MET A 275 -3.44 -3.05 -1.77
N GLY A 276 -4.11 -1.98 -2.22
CA GLY A 276 -5.50 -1.67 -1.84
C GLY A 276 -5.65 -0.87 -0.54
N VAL A 277 -4.56 -0.39 0.07
CA VAL A 277 -4.59 0.36 1.34
C VAL A 277 -4.97 1.83 1.08
N ASP A 278 -5.80 2.41 1.95
CA ASP A 278 -6.11 3.85 1.90
C ASP A 278 -4.92 4.68 2.39
N VAL A 279 -4.54 5.72 1.66
CA VAL A 279 -3.47 6.65 2.00
C VAL A 279 -4.00 8.08 1.99
N VAL A 280 -3.91 8.75 3.14
CA VAL A 280 -4.34 10.15 3.28
C VAL A 280 -3.25 11.00 3.92
N ILE A 281 -2.83 12.06 3.23
CA ILE A 281 -1.73 12.93 3.64
C ILE A 281 -2.27 14.32 3.98
N PHE A 282 -2.33 14.64 5.26
CA PHE A 282 -2.65 15.98 5.75
C PHE A 282 -1.39 16.83 5.83
N ASN A 283 -1.33 17.89 5.02
CA ASN A 283 -0.24 18.87 5.05
C ASN A 283 -0.80 20.28 5.30
N PRO A 284 -1.02 20.67 6.58
CA PRO A 284 -1.52 22.00 6.91
C PRO A 284 -0.55 23.12 6.52
N ALA A 285 0.73 22.82 6.38
CA ALA A 285 1.75 23.79 6.00
C ALA A 285 1.76 24.11 4.49
N GLY A 286 1.01 23.35 3.69
CA GLY A 286 0.91 23.52 2.25
C GLY A 286 2.24 23.32 1.51
N THR A 287 3.21 22.66 2.15
CA THR A 287 4.54 22.45 1.56
C THR A 287 4.54 21.25 0.62
N ASN A 288 5.55 21.17 -0.23
CA ASN A 288 5.73 19.99 -1.07
C ASN A 288 6.20 18.79 -0.24
N ASP A 289 5.66 17.60 -0.53
CA ASP A 289 6.06 16.33 0.04
C ASP A 289 6.04 15.21 -1.01
N ILE A 290 4.92 14.48 -1.16
CA ILE A 290 4.80 13.32 -2.05
C ILE A 290 4.88 13.72 -3.52
N GLU A 291 4.41 14.91 -3.89
CA GLU A 291 4.47 15.42 -5.26
C GLU A 291 5.89 15.73 -5.72
N ASN A 292 6.87 15.74 -4.81
CA ASN A 292 8.28 15.80 -5.22
C ASN A 292 8.72 14.47 -5.87
N PHE A 293 8.01 13.38 -5.59
CA PHE A 293 8.39 12.02 -5.99
C PHE A 293 7.43 11.38 -6.99
N ILE A 294 6.13 11.60 -6.79
CA ILE A 294 5.05 10.96 -7.54
C ILE A 294 4.34 11.98 -8.42
N ASP A 295 3.96 11.56 -9.62
CA ASP A 295 3.10 12.34 -10.51
C ASP A 295 1.70 12.54 -9.91
N GLU A 296 1.19 13.77 -10.01
CA GLU A 296 -0.07 14.18 -9.37
C GLU A 296 -1.31 13.55 -10.03
N SER A 297 -1.16 12.86 -11.17
CA SER A 297 -2.24 12.06 -11.75
C SER A 297 -2.55 10.76 -10.98
N TYR A 298 -1.67 10.33 -10.08
CA TYR A 298 -1.81 9.06 -9.33
C TYR A 298 -2.38 9.23 -7.91
N PHE A 299 -2.70 10.45 -7.49
CA PHE A 299 -3.36 10.73 -6.22
C PHE A 299 -4.15 12.04 -6.30
N ASP A 300 -5.21 12.17 -5.52
CA ASP A 300 -6.00 13.40 -5.47
C ASP A 300 -5.30 14.49 -4.66
N LEU A 301 -5.17 15.69 -5.23
CA LEU A 301 -4.69 16.87 -4.52
C LEU A 301 -5.85 17.80 -4.17
N HIS A 302 -6.23 17.84 -2.89
CA HIS A 302 -7.22 18.79 -2.37
C HIS A 302 -6.52 20.00 -1.77
N ARG A 303 -6.76 21.19 -2.32
CA ARG A 303 -6.28 22.46 -1.78
C ARG A 303 -7.35 23.10 -0.91
N LEU A 304 -7.04 23.34 0.36
CA LEU A 304 -7.91 24.03 1.30
C LEU A 304 -7.62 25.54 1.32
N GLN A 305 -8.48 26.29 2.00
CA GLN A 305 -8.56 27.76 1.94
C GLN A 305 -7.31 28.45 2.48
N PHE A 306 -6.69 27.91 3.54
CA PHE A 306 -5.60 28.58 4.25
C PHE A 306 -4.39 27.68 4.45
N ILE A 307 -3.23 28.30 4.70
CA ILE A 307 -1.99 27.60 5.06
C ILE A 307 -1.66 27.89 6.52
N ASN A 308 -1.28 26.86 7.28
CA ASN A 308 -0.85 26.99 8.67
C ASN A 308 0.40 26.14 8.96
N GLN A 309 1.57 26.77 8.84
CA GLN A 309 2.89 26.16 9.06
C GLN A 309 3.16 25.75 10.51
N ASN A 310 2.38 26.25 11.47
CA ASN A 310 2.58 26.02 12.89
C ASN A 310 1.51 25.13 13.51
N LEU A 311 0.57 24.60 12.70
CA LEU A 311 -0.49 23.76 13.21
C LEU A 311 0.08 22.41 13.64
N ARG A 312 0.23 22.23 14.96
CA ARG A 312 0.53 20.93 15.55
C ARG A 312 -0.73 20.08 15.57
N TYR A 313 -0.57 18.80 15.26
CA TYR A 313 -1.65 17.83 15.47
C TYR A 313 -2.06 17.83 16.93
N LYS A 314 -3.36 17.93 17.17
CA LYS A 314 -3.99 17.79 18.48
C LYS A 314 -5.25 16.96 18.31
N ARG A 315 -5.42 15.95 19.17
CA ARG A 315 -6.70 15.26 19.29
C ARG A 315 -7.70 16.22 19.93
N ASN A 316 -8.92 16.27 19.42
CA ASN A 316 -9.96 17.06 20.05
C ASN A 316 -10.40 16.36 21.35
N ASN A 317 -10.73 17.14 22.37
CA ASN A 317 -11.28 16.55 23.61
C ASN A 317 -12.67 15.97 23.30
N PHE A 318 -12.98 14.82 23.89
CA PHE A 318 -14.27 14.14 23.71
C PHE A 318 -15.47 15.08 23.92
N PHE A 319 -15.40 15.95 24.94
CA PHE A 319 -16.41 16.96 25.22
C PHE A 319 -16.57 17.98 24.08
N THR A 320 -15.49 18.44 23.46
CA THR A 320 -15.54 19.39 22.35
C THR A 320 -16.24 18.77 21.13
N TYR A 321 -15.94 17.50 20.86
CA TYR A 321 -16.60 16.73 19.80
C TYR A 321 -18.10 16.54 20.07
N LEU A 322 -18.46 16.09 21.28
CA LEU A 322 -19.85 15.82 21.67
C LEU A 322 -20.71 17.10 21.60
N ILE A 323 -20.21 18.21 22.14
CA ILE A 323 -20.91 19.51 22.08
C ILE A 323 -21.13 19.95 20.63
N ARG A 324 -20.17 19.67 19.72
CA ARG A 324 -20.29 20.06 18.31
C ARG A 324 -21.32 19.22 17.57
N LYS A 325 -21.33 17.89 17.77
CA LYS A 325 -22.39 17.01 17.23
C LYS A 325 -23.78 17.44 17.70
N ILE A 326 -23.91 17.74 18.98
CA ILE A 326 -25.17 18.25 19.57
C ILE A 326 -25.56 19.57 18.91
N LYS A 327 -24.65 20.55 18.79
CA LYS A 327 -24.93 21.83 18.11
C LYS A 327 -25.34 21.68 16.64
N ILE A 328 -24.75 20.73 15.90
CA ILE A 328 -25.12 20.47 14.51
C ILE A 328 -26.53 19.85 14.44
N PHE A 329 -26.85 18.93 15.35
CA PHE A 329 -28.16 18.33 15.46
C PHE A 329 -29.25 19.37 15.76
N PHE A 330 -29.01 20.28 16.72
CA PHE A 330 -29.94 21.36 17.09
C PHE A 330 -30.01 22.53 16.11
N LYS A 331 -29.07 22.66 15.15
CA LYS A 331 -29.15 23.64 14.07
C LYS A 331 -29.92 23.15 12.83
N ARG A 332 -30.27 21.85 12.79
CA ARG A 332 -30.97 21.20 11.67
C ARG A 332 -32.45 20.90 11.97
N GLY A 333 -32.91 21.16 13.19
CA GLY A 333 -34.34 21.24 13.55
C GLY A 333 -34.72 22.68 13.78
#